data_AF-A0A3M1P0J8-F1
#
_entry.id   AF-A0A3M1P0J8-F1
#
_cell.length_a   1.000
_cell.length_b   1.000
_cell.length_c   1.000
_cell.angle_alpha   90.00
_cell.angle_beta   90.00
_cell.angle_gamma   90.00
#
_symmetry.space_group_name_H-M   'P 1'
#
loop_
_entity.id
_entity.type
_entity.pdbx_description
1 polymer ?
#
loop_
_entity_poly.entity_id
_entity_poly.type
_entity_poly.pdbx_seq_one_letter_code
_entity_poly.pdbx_strand_id
1 'polypeptide(L)'
;QFLHLFSSAEYVVAPSGSCITMAKHMYGDLSLPPELHKTWVALRDRMYEFSQFLEKVLKIDRWRGRFSGKMTYHDSCHGLRELGISEYPRQLLRSIEDLELLEMERSDTCCGFGGTFSVKYADISGAMMEQKARWIQESGAEIVVATDSSCLMHMEGYFQKHNIPIRTMHLVEVLWKAIQP
;
A
#
# COMPACT_ATOMS: atom_id res chain seq x y z
N GLN A 1 -4.48 -13.23 -19.89
CA GLN A 1 -5.44 -12.12 -20.09
C GLN A 1 -4.82 -10.75 -19.77
N PHE A 2 -4.29 -10.52 -18.56
CA PHE A 2 -3.68 -9.24 -18.14
C PHE A 2 -2.64 -8.69 -19.13
N LEU A 3 -1.64 -9.48 -19.51
CA LEU A 3 -0.56 -9.05 -20.42
C LEU A 3 -1.08 -8.64 -21.81
N HIS A 4 -2.10 -9.32 -22.32
CA HIS A 4 -2.71 -8.95 -23.60
C HIS A 4 -3.46 -7.63 -23.49
N LEU A 5 -4.27 -7.47 -22.44
CA LEU A 5 -5.09 -6.28 -22.21
C LEU A 5 -4.23 -5.00 -22.13
N PHE A 6 -3.08 -5.08 -21.46
CA PHE A 6 -2.20 -3.94 -21.24
C PHE A 6 -1.00 -3.86 -22.20
N SER A 7 -0.95 -4.72 -23.23
CA SER A 7 0.20 -4.80 -24.15
C SER A 7 0.53 -3.48 -24.85
N SER A 8 -0.49 -2.69 -25.17
CA SER A 8 -0.36 -1.37 -25.83
C SER A 8 -0.43 -0.19 -24.87
N ALA A 9 -0.62 -0.41 -23.57
CA ALA A 9 -0.70 0.68 -22.60
C ALA A 9 0.66 1.39 -22.51
N GLU A 10 0.65 2.72 -22.42
CA GLU A 10 1.87 3.51 -22.18
C GLU A 10 2.41 3.21 -20.77
N TYR A 11 1.52 3.24 -19.78
CA TYR A 11 1.77 2.93 -18.38
C TYR A 11 0.64 2.06 -17.82
N VAL A 12 0.99 1.20 -16.86
CA VAL A 12 0.01 0.46 -16.05
C VAL A 12 0.18 0.92 -14.61
N VAL A 13 -0.87 1.55 -14.06
CA VAL A 13 -0.84 2.12 -12.72
C VAL A 13 -1.91 1.46 -11.87
N ALA A 14 -1.55 1.01 -10.66
CA ALA A 14 -2.52 0.48 -9.72
C ALA A 14 -2.27 1.04 -8.30
N PRO A 15 -3.33 1.31 -7.52
CA PRO A 15 -3.23 1.75 -6.13
C PRO A 15 -3.01 0.55 -5.21
N SER A 16 -2.00 -0.28 -5.53
CA SER A 16 -1.67 -1.47 -4.76
C SER A 16 -0.23 -1.90 -5.04
N GLY A 17 0.60 -1.87 -4.00
CA GLY A 17 1.96 -2.41 -4.07
C GLY A 17 1.93 -3.90 -4.40
N SER A 18 1.06 -4.67 -3.74
CA SER A 18 0.95 -6.11 -3.97
C SER A 18 0.54 -6.51 -5.38
N CYS A 19 -0.44 -5.83 -6.00
CA CYS A 19 -0.84 -6.09 -7.38
C CYS A 19 0.28 -5.78 -8.37
N ILE A 20 0.98 -4.66 -8.18
CA ILE A 20 2.08 -4.27 -9.07
C ILE A 20 3.27 -5.21 -8.89
N THR A 21 3.66 -5.56 -7.67
CA THR A 21 4.68 -6.57 -7.40
C THR A 21 4.37 -7.89 -8.11
N MET A 22 3.13 -8.38 -8.01
CA MET A 22 2.72 -9.63 -8.64
C MET A 22 2.93 -9.58 -10.17
N ALA A 23 2.39 -8.54 -10.83
CA ALA A 23 2.48 -8.42 -12.28
C ALA A 23 3.90 -8.07 -12.77
N LYS A 24 4.65 -7.27 -12.01
CA LYS A 24 5.96 -6.74 -12.37
C LYS A 24 7.11 -7.72 -12.11
N HIS A 25 7.08 -8.41 -10.97
CA HIS A 25 8.16 -9.29 -10.54
C HIS A 25 7.76 -10.76 -10.62
N MET A 26 6.68 -11.15 -9.94
CA MET A 26 6.35 -12.57 -9.76
C MET A 26 5.87 -13.26 -11.04
N TYR A 27 5.32 -12.54 -12.02
CA TYR A 27 5.04 -13.11 -13.34
C TYR A 27 6.30 -13.60 -14.07
N GLY A 28 7.46 -13.04 -13.75
CA GLY A 28 8.75 -13.48 -14.29
C GLY A 28 9.19 -14.85 -13.77
N ASP A 29 8.69 -15.27 -12.61
CA ASP A 29 8.98 -16.59 -12.02
C ASP A 29 8.08 -17.69 -12.60
N LEU A 30 7.07 -17.31 -13.39
CA LEU A 30 6.18 -18.25 -14.05
C LEU A 30 6.80 -18.74 -15.36
N SER A 31 6.57 -20.02 -15.68
CA SER A 31 6.88 -20.59 -16.99
C SER A 31 5.91 -20.08 -18.05
N LEU A 32 6.11 -18.85 -18.52
CA LEU A 32 5.28 -18.20 -19.54
C LEU A 32 5.62 -18.71 -20.96
N PRO A 33 4.63 -18.86 -21.85
CA PRO A 33 4.87 -19.03 -23.29
C PRO A 33 5.75 -17.89 -23.85
N PRO A 34 6.61 -18.14 -24.87
CA PRO A 34 7.57 -17.14 -25.37
C PRO A 34 6.97 -15.77 -25.71
N GLU A 35 5.81 -15.75 -26.38
CA GLU A 35 5.11 -14.50 -26.75
C GLU A 35 4.62 -13.70 -25.53
N LEU A 36 4.14 -14.41 -24.49
CA LEU A 36 3.71 -13.78 -23.25
C LEU A 36 4.90 -13.28 -22.43
N HIS A 37 5.99 -14.05 -22.38
CA HIS A 37 7.23 -13.61 -21.75
C HIS A 37 7.76 -12.32 -22.40
N LYS A 38 7.79 -12.26 -23.74
CA LYS A 38 8.19 -11.06 -24.49
C LYS A 38 7.29 -9.86 -24.16
N THR A 39 5.98 -10.09 -24.09
CA THR A 39 5.01 -9.05 -23.73
C THR A 39 5.23 -8.55 -22.29
N TRP A 40 5.48 -9.46 -21.35
CA TRP A 40 5.77 -9.10 -19.95
C TRP A 40 7.05 -8.28 -19.82
N VAL A 41 8.15 -8.70 -20.46
CA VAL A 41 9.42 -7.93 -20.45
C VAL A 41 9.21 -6.51 -20.98
N ALA A 42 8.42 -6.33 -22.04
CA ALA A 42 8.13 -5.02 -22.62
C ALA A 42 7.20 -4.14 -21.75
N LEU A 43 6.50 -4.72 -20.78
CA LEU A 43 5.50 -4.02 -19.96
C LEU A 43 5.98 -3.77 -18.52
N ARG A 44 6.74 -4.69 -17.91
CA ARG A 44 7.07 -4.69 -16.48
C ARG A 44 7.69 -3.38 -15.98
N ASP A 45 8.53 -2.74 -16.79
CA ASP A 45 9.23 -1.51 -16.41
C ASP A 45 8.31 -0.28 -16.46
N ARG A 46 7.14 -0.41 -17.10
CA ARG A 46 6.10 0.60 -17.21
C ARG A 46 4.91 0.35 -16.28
N MET A 47 5.04 -0.62 -15.37
CA MET A 47 4.11 -0.88 -14.28
C MET A 47 4.54 -0.12 -13.02
N TYR A 48 3.62 0.64 -12.43
CA TYR A 48 3.88 1.47 -11.27
C TYR A 48 2.75 1.35 -10.24
N GLU A 49 3.13 1.35 -8.97
CA GLU A 49 2.18 1.68 -7.91
C GLU A 49 1.82 3.17 -8.01
N PHE A 50 0.61 3.55 -7.60
CA PHE A 50 0.09 4.90 -7.75
C PHE A 50 1.03 6.00 -7.23
N SER A 51 1.48 5.90 -5.98
CA SER A 51 2.41 6.88 -5.42
C SER A 51 3.73 6.88 -6.19
N GLN A 52 4.27 5.70 -6.51
CA GLN A 52 5.48 5.61 -7.33
C GLN A 52 5.32 6.26 -8.72
N PHE A 53 4.14 6.19 -9.32
CA PHE A 53 3.83 6.81 -10.60
C PHE A 53 3.81 8.35 -10.49
N LEU A 54 3.17 8.88 -9.45
CA LEU A 54 3.15 10.31 -9.16
C LEU A 54 4.58 10.86 -9.05
N GLU A 55 5.47 10.15 -8.35
CA GLU A 55 6.88 10.54 -8.18
C GLU A 55 7.66 10.43 -9.48
N LYS A 56 7.74 9.22 -10.05
CA LYS A 56 8.73 8.88 -11.06
C LYS A 56 8.34 9.39 -12.44
N VAL A 57 7.05 9.41 -12.74
CA VAL A 57 6.52 9.80 -14.06
C VAL A 57 5.99 11.23 -14.01
N LEU A 58 5.06 11.54 -13.11
CA LEU A 58 4.42 12.86 -13.09
C LEU A 58 5.25 13.95 -12.40
N LYS A 59 6.32 13.58 -11.67
CA LYS A 59 7.18 14.51 -10.91
C LYS A 59 6.40 15.34 -9.90
N ILE A 60 5.36 14.76 -9.32
CA ILE A 60 4.60 15.34 -8.21
C ILE A 60 5.28 14.84 -6.94
N ASP A 61 5.67 15.73 -6.04
CA ASP A 61 6.28 15.38 -4.75
C ASP A 61 5.52 15.98 -3.55
N ARG A 62 4.46 16.75 -3.84
CA ARG A 62 3.59 17.41 -2.88
C ARG A 62 2.14 17.33 -3.34
N TRP A 63 1.26 17.14 -2.37
CA TRP A 63 -0.18 17.11 -2.55
C TRP A 63 -0.81 18.34 -1.92
N ARG A 64 -1.32 19.25 -2.76
CA ARG A 64 -1.96 20.49 -2.28
C ARG A 64 -3.39 20.18 -1.87
N GLY A 65 -3.66 20.22 -0.57
CA GLY A 65 -4.98 19.97 -0.01
C GLY A 65 -4.95 20.15 1.52
N ARG A 66 -6.10 19.98 2.17
CA ARG A 66 -6.25 20.05 3.62
C ARG A 66 -6.94 18.80 4.15
N PHE A 67 -6.38 18.21 5.20
CA PHE A 67 -7.02 17.12 5.92
C PHE A 67 -6.66 17.25 7.40
N SER A 68 -7.63 17.56 8.25
CA SER A 68 -7.40 17.60 9.70
C SER A 68 -7.44 16.19 10.29
N GLY A 69 -6.32 15.73 10.85
CA GLY A 69 -6.29 14.47 11.59
C GLY A 69 -4.89 13.92 11.82
N LYS A 70 -4.80 12.98 12.78
CA LYS A 70 -3.56 12.30 13.15
C LYS A 70 -3.48 10.94 12.47
N MET A 71 -2.47 10.76 11.63
CA MET A 71 -2.28 9.53 10.85
C MET A 71 -0.97 8.86 11.19
N THR A 72 -0.92 7.54 11.02
CA THR A 72 0.33 6.78 10.92
C THR A 72 0.36 6.03 9.60
N TYR A 73 1.55 5.66 9.12
CA TYR A 73 1.72 4.96 7.86
C TYR A 73 2.28 3.56 8.05
N HIS A 74 1.61 2.56 7.47
CA HIS A 74 2.09 1.18 7.40
C HIS A 74 2.82 0.93 6.09
N ASP A 75 4.08 0.52 6.19
CA ASP A 75 4.85 0.02 5.06
C ASP A 75 4.38 -1.40 4.68
N SER A 76 3.48 -1.48 3.70
CA SER A 76 3.03 -2.75 3.13
C SER A 76 4.23 -3.54 2.58
N CYS A 77 4.33 -4.83 2.90
CA CYS A 77 5.53 -5.62 2.63
C CYS A 77 5.92 -5.68 1.14
N HIS A 78 4.96 -5.82 0.23
CA HIS A 78 5.22 -5.78 -1.22
C HIS A 78 5.59 -4.38 -1.71
N GLY A 79 4.93 -3.33 -1.20
CA GLY A 79 5.30 -1.95 -1.49
C GLY A 79 6.76 -1.66 -1.06
N LEU A 80 7.10 -1.99 0.18
CA LEU A 80 8.41 -1.72 0.76
C LEU A 80 9.51 -2.60 0.14
N ARG A 81 9.38 -3.92 0.23
CA ARG A 81 10.49 -4.86 -0.04
C ARG A 81 10.70 -5.14 -1.51
N GLU A 82 9.61 -5.10 -2.30
CA GLU A 82 9.66 -5.45 -3.73
C GLU A 82 9.71 -4.20 -4.60
N LEU A 83 8.98 -3.14 -4.24
CA LEU A 83 8.91 -1.91 -5.04
C LEU A 83 9.74 -0.75 -4.48
N GLY A 84 10.30 -0.88 -3.26
CA GLY A 84 11.09 0.17 -2.62
C GLY A 84 10.26 1.39 -2.19
N ILE A 85 8.97 1.23 -1.98
CA ILE A 85 8.03 2.30 -1.65
C ILE A 85 7.93 2.43 -0.14
N SER A 86 8.43 3.55 0.39
CA SER A 86 8.35 3.86 1.82
C SER A 86 8.25 5.36 2.06
N GLU A 87 9.22 6.13 1.58
CA GLU A 87 9.30 7.56 1.89
C GLU A 87 8.31 8.40 1.08
N TYR A 88 8.07 8.05 -0.18
CA TYR A 88 7.26 8.88 -1.06
C TYR A 88 5.77 9.03 -0.62
N PRO A 89 5.06 7.95 -0.21
CA PRO A 89 3.75 8.10 0.44
C PRO A 89 3.75 9.05 1.63
N ARG A 90 4.81 9.02 2.47
CA ARG A 90 4.94 9.90 3.63
C ARG A 90 5.16 11.35 3.22
N GLN A 91 5.97 11.61 2.18
CA GLN A 91 6.16 12.95 1.64
C GLN A 91 4.83 13.56 1.18
N LEU A 92 4.01 12.79 0.46
CA LEU A 92 2.67 13.22 0.07
C LEU A 92 1.81 13.56 1.30
N LEU A 93 1.75 12.68 2.29
CA LEU A 93 0.97 12.90 3.52
C LEU A 93 1.44 14.14 4.28
N ARG A 94 2.75 14.31 4.50
CA ARG A 94 3.34 15.46 5.21
C ARG A 94 3.13 16.79 4.49
N SER A 95 2.82 16.77 3.19
CA SER A 95 2.57 17.98 2.41
C SER A 95 1.13 18.49 2.47
N ILE A 96 0.21 17.71 3.06
CA ILE A 96 -1.20 18.07 3.25
C ILE A 96 -1.34 18.97 4.47
N GLU A 97 -2.09 20.06 4.33
CA GLU A 97 -2.33 21.01 5.42
C GLU A 97 -3.21 20.41 6.52
N ASP A 98 -2.92 20.75 7.78
CA ASP A 98 -3.56 20.24 9.02
C ASP A 98 -3.43 18.72 9.28
N LEU A 99 -2.68 18.00 8.44
CA LEU A 99 -2.42 16.58 8.65
C LEU A 99 -1.18 16.41 9.53
N GLU A 100 -1.32 15.69 10.63
CA GLU A 100 -0.20 15.31 11.49
C GLU A 100 0.16 13.84 11.24
N LEU A 101 1.36 13.59 10.70
CA LEU A 101 1.87 12.24 10.48
C LEU A 101 2.73 11.79 11.68
N LEU A 102 2.24 10.82 12.43
CA LEU A 102 2.85 10.19 13.59
C LEU A 102 3.43 8.82 13.19
N GLU A 103 4.74 8.69 13.13
CA GLU A 103 5.37 7.41 12.76
C GLU A 103 5.18 6.37 13.89
N MET A 104 4.64 5.20 13.54
CA MET A 104 4.56 4.05 14.46
C MET A 104 5.92 3.37 14.59
N GLU A 105 6.16 2.69 15.70
CA GLU A 105 7.29 1.77 15.79
C GLU A 105 7.07 0.58 14.83
N ARG A 106 8.16 0.06 14.24
CA ARG A 106 8.13 -1.13 13.38
C ARG A 106 7.11 -1.03 12.24
N SER A 107 7.00 0.13 11.60
CA SER A 107 6.09 0.39 10.47
C SER A 107 6.27 -0.64 9.33
N ASP A 108 7.50 -1.14 9.16
CA ASP A 108 8.01 -2.15 8.22
C ASP A 108 7.65 -3.61 8.54
N THR A 109 7.11 -3.87 9.73
CA THR A 109 6.67 -5.20 10.12
C THR A 109 5.34 -5.53 9.46
N CYS A 110 5.26 -6.71 8.85
CA CYS A 110 4.09 -7.21 8.13
C CYS A 110 2.83 -7.25 9.01
N CYS A 111 1.67 -6.91 8.44
CA CYS A 111 0.37 -6.98 9.11
C CYS A 111 -0.17 -8.41 9.32
N GLY A 112 0.50 -9.43 8.77
CA GLY A 112 0.11 -10.84 8.94
C GLY A 112 -0.93 -11.38 7.94
N PHE A 113 -1.49 -10.57 7.03
CA PHE A 113 -2.59 -11.04 6.18
C PHE A 113 -2.17 -12.16 5.18
N GLY A 114 -1.17 -11.92 4.34
CA GLY A 114 -0.55 -12.93 3.46
C GLY A 114 -1.48 -13.84 2.62
N GLY A 115 -2.74 -13.45 2.39
CA GLY A 115 -3.73 -14.28 1.70
C GLY A 115 -3.96 -15.61 2.40
N THR A 116 -3.57 -16.72 1.77
CA THR A 116 -3.75 -18.08 2.34
C THR A 116 -3.00 -18.30 3.65
N PHE A 117 -1.93 -17.52 3.90
CA PHE A 117 -1.21 -17.57 5.17
C PHE A 117 -2.11 -17.29 6.37
N SER A 118 -2.92 -16.22 6.32
CA SER A 118 -3.82 -15.88 7.44
C SER A 118 -4.88 -16.94 7.72
N VAL A 119 -5.27 -17.70 6.70
CA VAL A 119 -6.25 -18.79 6.85
C VAL A 119 -5.58 -20.06 7.40
N LYS A 120 -4.41 -20.42 6.87
CA LYS A 120 -3.69 -21.64 7.28
C LYS A 120 -3.03 -21.54 8.64
N TYR A 121 -2.59 -20.34 9.01
CA TYR A 121 -1.84 -20.05 10.23
C TYR A 121 -2.50 -18.90 11.00
N ALA A 122 -3.80 -19.05 11.26
CA ALA A 122 -4.62 -18.01 11.87
C ALA A 122 -4.06 -17.48 13.20
N ASP A 123 -3.52 -18.36 14.06
CA ASP A 123 -2.93 -17.96 15.34
C ASP A 123 -1.69 -17.07 15.15
N ILE A 124 -0.84 -17.40 14.17
CA ILE A 124 0.37 -16.62 13.86
C ILE A 124 -0.02 -15.28 13.23
N SER A 125 -0.93 -15.30 12.25
CA SER A 125 -1.46 -14.08 11.63
C SER A 125 -2.11 -13.15 12.67
N GLY A 126 -2.88 -13.71 13.60
CA GLY A 126 -3.52 -12.99 14.69
C GLY A 126 -2.49 -12.35 15.63
N ALA A 127 -1.45 -13.08 16.04
CA ALA A 127 -0.38 -12.55 16.89
C ALA A 127 0.42 -11.43 16.20
N MET A 128 0.68 -11.56 14.89
CA MET A 128 1.31 -10.49 14.10
C MET A 128 0.44 -9.24 14.03
N MET A 129 -0.87 -9.42 13.80
CA MET A 129 -1.81 -8.30 13.76
C MET A 129 -1.96 -7.64 15.13
N GLU A 130 -2.02 -8.40 16.23
CA GLU A 130 -2.04 -7.86 17.58
C GLU A 130 -0.82 -6.96 17.86
N GLN A 131 0.38 -7.42 17.51
CA GLN A 131 1.59 -6.59 17.63
C GLN A 131 1.48 -5.31 16.80
N LYS A 132 1.03 -5.42 15.55
CA LYS A 132 0.82 -4.26 14.66
C LYS A 132 -0.19 -3.27 15.25
N ALA A 133 -1.31 -3.76 15.77
CA ALA A 133 -2.33 -2.92 16.39
C ALA A 133 -1.77 -2.14 17.58
N ARG A 134 -0.95 -2.77 18.43
CA ARG A 134 -0.29 -2.09 19.55
C ARG A 134 0.59 -0.94 19.09
N TRP A 135 1.48 -1.15 18.12
CA TRP A 135 2.33 -0.06 17.62
C TRP A 135 1.54 1.08 16.98
N ILE A 136 0.44 0.76 16.28
CA ILE A 136 -0.47 1.77 15.73
C ILE A 136 -1.11 2.57 16.87
N GLN A 137 -1.60 1.93 17.93
CA GLN A 137 -2.18 2.61 19.09
C GLN A 137 -1.15 3.46 19.84
N GLU A 138 0.05 2.93 20.07
CA GLU A 138 1.16 3.62 20.75
C GLU A 138 1.64 4.85 20.00
N SER A 139 1.50 4.89 18.66
CA SER A 139 1.80 6.07 17.86
C SER A 139 0.89 7.28 18.17
N GLY A 140 -0.28 7.04 18.79
CA GLY A 140 -1.28 8.08 19.04
C GLY A 140 -2.08 8.51 17.80
N ALA A 141 -1.94 7.79 16.68
CA ALA A 141 -2.71 8.05 15.47
C ALA A 141 -4.18 7.59 15.59
N GLU A 142 -5.06 8.33 14.93
CA GLU A 142 -6.49 8.03 14.83
C GLU A 142 -6.81 7.24 13.54
N ILE A 143 -5.88 7.27 12.58
CA ILE A 143 -6.01 6.68 11.26
C ILE A 143 -4.69 5.98 10.91
N VAL A 144 -4.75 4.72 10.48
CA VAL A 144 -3.63 4.05 9.80
C VAL A 144 -3.82 4.11 8.28
N VAL A 145 -2.79 4.56 7.60
CA VAL A 145 -2.74 4.67 6.13
C VAL A 145 -1.82 3.61 5.56
N ALA A 146 -2.21 3.02 4.43
CA ALA A 146 -1.35 2.12 3.65
C ALA A 146 -1.67 2.21 2.15
N THR A 147 -0.81 1.59 1.35
CA THR A 147 -0.97 1.47 -0.12
C THR A 147 -1.52 0.11 -0.56
N ASP A 148 -1.93 -0.75 0.37
CA ASP A 148 -2.51 -2.06 0.04
C ASP A 148 -3.78 -2.32 0.84
N SER A 149 -4.91 -2.45 0.12
CA SER A 149 -6.23 -2.68 0.71
C SER A 149 -6.32 -3.97 1.52
N SER A 150 -5.53 -4.99 1.19
CA SER A 150 -5.51 -6.26 1.93
C SER A 150 -4.93 -6.09 3.33
N CYS A 151 -3.91 -5.24 3.49
CA CYS A 151 -3.37 -4.87 4.80
C CYS A 151 -4.42 -4.09 5.60
N LEU A 152 -5.06 -3.09 4.99
CA LEU A 152 -6.09 -2.27 5.62
C LEU A 152 -7.29 -3.10 6.07
N MET A 153 -7.78 -4.00 5.21
CA MET A 153 -8.88 -4.91 5.54
C MET A 153 -8.56 -5.81 6.75
N HIS A 154 -7.33 -6.32 6.85
CA HIS A 154 -6.92 -7.14 7.99
C HIS A 154 -6.89 -6.33 9.30
N MET A 155 -6.32 -5.13 9.25
CA MET A 155 -6.27 -4.21 10.39
C MET A 155 -7.66 -3.78 10.82
N GLU A 156 -8.51 -3.39 9.86
CA GLU A 156 -9.88 -2.96 10.12
C GLU A 156 -10.70 -4.06 10.77
N GLY A 157 -10.63 -5.29 10.26
CA GLY A 157 -11.31 -6.44 10.86
C GLY A 157 -10.84 -6.69 12.31
N TYR A 158 -9.56 -6.52 12.59
CA TYR A 158 -9.03 -6.60 13.95
C TYR A 158 -9.55 -5.45 14.84
N PHE A 159 -9.49 -4.20 14.36
CA PHE A 159 -9.96 -3.04 15.13
C PHE A 159 -11.44 -3.13 15.47
N GLN A 160 -12.28 -3.53 14.50
CA GLN A 160 -13.71 -3.73 14.72
C GLN A 160 -13.98 -4.83 15.74
N LYS A 161 -13.31 -5.99 15.61
CA LYS A 161 -13.46 -7.11 16.55
C LYS A 161 -13.09 -6.73 17.99
N HIS A 162 -12.08 -5.88 18.16
CA HIS A 162 -11.52 -5.49 19.46
C HIS A 162 -12.00 -4.11 19.95
N ASN A 163 -12.96 -3.48 19.26
CA ASN A 163 -13.46 -2.13 19.57
C ASN A 163 -12.35 -1.07 19.71
N ILE A 164 -11.31 -1.18 18.89
CA ILE A 164 -10.20 -0.21 18.85
C ILE A 164 -10.66 0.98 17.98
N PRO A 165 -10.68 2.22 18.50
CA PRO A 165 -11.23 3.38 17.80
C PRO A 165 -10.25 3.98 16.78
N ILE A 166 -9.67 3.13 15.92
CA ILE A 166 -8.73 3.52 14.86
C ILE A 166 -9.33 3.19 13.51
N ARG A 167 -9.28 4.16 12.59
CA ARG A 167 -9.75 3.99 11.22
C ARG A 167 -8.63 3.51 10.32
N THR A 168 -8.97 2.77 9.27
CA THR A 168 -8.03 2.46 8.19
C THR A 168 -8.39 3.31 6.98
N MET A 169 -7.40 3.82 6.25
CA MET A 169 -7.62 4.58 5.02
C MET A 169 -6.57 4.24 3.98
N HIS A 170 -6.99 4.15 2.72
CA HIS A 170 -6.03 4.01 1.63
C HIS A 170 -5.35 5.35 1.32
N LEU A 171 -4.08 5.36 0.93
CA LEU A 171 -3.36 6.58 0.55
C LEU A 171 -4.16 7.43 -0.46
N VAL A 172 -4.66 6.80 -1.52
CA VAL A 172 -5.49 7.45 -2.55
C VAL A 172 -6.74 8.10 -1.97
N GLU A 173 -7.36 7.49 -0.95
CA GLU A 173 -8.54 8.05 -0.30
C GLU A 173 -8.19 9.31 0.49
N VAL A 174 -7.06 9.31 1.21
CA VAL A 174 -6.56 10.49 1.93
C VAL A 174 -6.32 11.63 0.95
N LEU A 175 -5.61 11.36 -0.14
CA LEU A 175 -5.28 12.35 -1.18
C LEU A 175 -6.55 12.91 -1.82
N TRP A 176 -7.51 12.05 -2.16
CA TRP A 176 -8.80 12.47 -2.71
C TRP A 176 -9.54 13.39 -1.72
N LYS A 177 -9.63 13.01 -0.44
CA LYS A 177 -10.35 13.80 0.58
C LYS A 177 -9.69 15.13 0.85
N ALA A 178 -8.36 15.20 0.74
CA ALA A 178 -7.61 16.43 0.95
C ALA A 178 -7.91 17.52 -0.10
N ILE A 179 -8.36 17.14 -1.31
CA ILE A 179 -8.78 18.08 -2.37
C ILE A 179 -10.31 18.30 -2.42
N GLN A 180 -10.99 17.81 -1.39
CA GLN A 180 -12.26 18.28 -0.84
C GLN A 180 -12.62 19.76 -0.99
N PRO A 181 -13.76 20.18 -1.56
CA PRO A 181 -14.42 21.38 -1.08
C PRO A 181 -14.74 21.32 0.42
#